data_AF-A0A9E5RXC6-F1
#
_entry.id   AF-A0A9E5RXC6-F1
#
_cell.length_a   1.000
_cell.length_b   1.000
_cell.length_c   1.000
_cell.angle_alpha   90.00
_cell.angle_beta   90.00
_cell.angle_gamma   90.00
#
_symmetry.space_group_name_H-M   'P 1'
#
loop_
_entity.id
_entity.type
_entity.pdbx_description
1 polymer ?
#
loop_
_entity_poly.entity_id
_entity_poly.type
_entity_poly.pdbx_seq_one_letter_code
_entity_poly.pdbx_strand_id
1 'polypeptide(L)'
;MSTKKKTSRFDDLIDAARSRQQRDELPSTEAKLDAKSKSTDPNYIRTTVYLPKQLHKRMKATALSQDKQMSDVIAELVEQWLLNQQS
;
A
#
# COMPACT_ATOMS: atom_id res chain seq x y z
N MET A 1 -7.36 -50.85 -13.36
CA MET A 1 -7.79 -49.74 -14.25
C MET A 1 -7.78 -48.47 -13.44
N SER A 2 -6.87 -47.53 -13.73
CA SER A 2 -6.63 -46.36 -12.88
C SER A 2 -7.20 -45.11 -13.55
N THR A 3 -8.34 -44.62 -13.06
CA THR A 3 -8.97 -43.39 -13.52
C THR A 3 -8.33 -42.19 -12.80
N LYS A 4 -7.31 -41.58 -13.42
CA LYS A 4 -6.80 -40.27 -12.98
C LYS A 4 -7.87 -39.21 -13.25
N LYS A 5 -8.57 -38.76 -12.20
CA LYS A 5 -9.46 -37.60 -12.25
C LYS A 5 -8.62 -36.36 -12.61
N LYS A 6 -9.04 -35.61 -13.63
CA LYS A 6 -8.43 -34.32 -14.00
C LYS A 6 -8.80 -33.31 -12.91
N THR A 7 -7.93 -33.12 -11.93
CA THR A 7 -8.06 -32.02 -10.97
C THR A 7 -7.81 -30.71 -11.72
N SER A 8 -8.67 -29.72 -11.51
CA SER A 8 -8.57 -28.43 -12.18
C SER A 8 -7.33 -27.70 -11.66
N ARG A 9 -6.62 -26.95 -12.50
CA ARG A 9 -5.47 -26.13 -12.07
C ARG A 9 -5.84 -25.12 -10.98
N PHE A 10 -7.13 -24.82 -10.86
CA PHE A 10 -7.68 -24.01 -9.78
C PHE A 10 -7.73 -24.76 -8.45
N ASP A 11 -8.01 -26.06 -8.44
CA ASP A 11 -8.04 -26.86 -7.21
C ASP A 11 -6.65 -26.91 -6.55
N ASP A 12 -5.60 -27.08 -7.36
CA ASP A 12 -4.22 -27.09 -6.86
C ASP A 12 -3.83 -25.73 -6.23
N LEU A 13 -4.33 -24.62 -6.78
CA LEU A 13 -4.09 -23.27 -6.23
C LEU A 13 -4.87 -23.03 -4.93
N ILE A 14 -6.12 -23.49 -4.87
CA ILE A 14 -6.98 -23.38 -3.68
C ILE A 14 -6.42 -24.24 -2.54
N ASP A 15 -5.94 -25.44 -2.85
CA ASP A 15 -5.32 -26.33 -1.86
C ASP A 15 -3.97 -25.77 -1.37
N ALA A 16 -3.16 -25.22 -2.28
CA ALA A 16 -1.92 -24.54 -1.91
C ALA A 16 -2.16 -23.30 -1.02
N ALA A 17 -3.24 -22.55 -1.26
CA ALA A 17 -3.64 -21.42 -0.42
C ALA A 17 -4.10 -21.88 0.98
N ARG A 18 -4.87 -22.98 1.06
CA ARG A 18 -5.34 -23.55 2.32
C ARG A 18 -4.19 -24.15 3.15
N SER A 19 -3.21 -24.78 2.50
CA SER A 19 -1.99 -25.29 3.14
C SER A 19 -1.10 -24.19 3.76
N ARG A 20 -1.14 -22.96 3.23
CA ARG A 20 -0.43 -21.81 3.83
C ARG A 20 -1.09 -21.32 5.11
N GLN A 21 -2.42 -21.26 5.17
CA GLN A 21 -3.13 -20.83 6.38
C GLN A 21 -2.85 -21.74 7.59
N GLN A 22 -2.54 -23.01 7.37
CA GLN A 22 -2.23 -23.96 8.43
C GLN A 22 -0.78 -23.88 8.94
N ARG A 23 0.11 -23.14 8.25
CA ARG A 23 1.51 -22.95 8.66
C ARG A 23 1.77 -21.61 9.37
N ASP A 24 0.84 -20.67 9.29
CA ASP A 24 0.93 -19.36 9.93
C ASP A 24 0.09 -19.27 11.23
N GLU A 25 0.15 -20.30 12.09
CA GLU A 25 0.02 -20.04 13.53
C GLU A 25 1.34 -19.43 14.02
N LEU A 26 1.59 -18.20 13.58
CA LEU A 26 2.61 -17.34 14.17
C LEU A 26 2.14 -16.96 15.59
N PRO A 27 3.00 -16.99 16.61
CA PRO A 27 2.64 -16.47 17.92
C PRO A 27 2.20 -15.02 17.75
N SER A 28 0.97 -14.73 18.18
CA SER A 28 0.35 -13.42 18.17
C SER A 28 1.26 -12.44 18.89
N THR A 29 2.09 -11.75 18.11
CA THR A 29 2.91 -10.66 18.65
C THR A 29 1.95 -9.49 18.81
N GLU A 30 1.47 -9.32 20.04
CA GLU A 30 0.83 -8.09 20.52
C GLU A 30 1.82 -6.93 20.34
N ALA A 31 1.89 -6.37 19.14
CA ALA A 31 2.77 -5.24 18.86
C ALA A 31 2.25 -4.39 17.68
N LYS A 32 1.18 -3.62 17.95
CA LYS A 32 1.21 -2.15 17.89
C LYS A 32 -0.21 -1.62 17.90
N LEU A 33 -0.50 -0.90 18.97
CA LEU A 33 -1.56 0.09 19.10
C LEU A 33 -1.80 0.82 17.77
N ASP A 34 -3.03 0.72 17.27
CA ASP A 34 -3.73 1.68 16.41
C ASP A 34 -2.85 2.65 15.60
N ALA A 35 -2.01 2.14 14.69
CA ALA A 35 -1.55 2.95 13.58
C ALA A 35 -2.74 3.14 12.64
N LYS A 36 -3.69 4.02 13.01
CA LYS A 36 -4.81 4.40 12.15
C LYS A 36 -4.21 4.83 10.83
N SER A 37 -4.49 4.05 9.79
CA SER A 37 -4.02 4.36 8.44
C SER A 37 -4.48 5.77 8.06
N LYS A 38 -3.73 6.49 7.21
CA LYS A 38 -4.12 7.84 6.76
C LYS A 38 -5.53 7.89 6.14
N SER A 39 -6.09 6.76 5.69
CA SER A 39 -7.48 6.67 5.21
C SER A 39 -8.56 6.62 6.29
N THR A 40 -8.19 6.34 7.55
CA THR A 40 -9.11 6.23 8.70
C THR A 40 -8.97 7.43 9.64
N ASP A 41 -7.98 8.29 9.41
CA ASP A 41 -7.78 9.51 10.19
C ASP A 41 -8.74 10.61 9.70
N PRO A 42 -9.60 11.18 10.56
CA PRO A 42 -10.56 12.21 10.19
C PRO A 42 -9.89 13.54 9.75
N ASN A 43 -8.61 13.75 10.05
CA ASN A 43 -7.87 14.95 9.65
C ASN A 43 -7.37 14.88 8.20
N TYR A 44 -7.55 13.74 7.51
CA TYR A 44 -7.08 13.55 6.14
C TYR A 44 -8.23 13.38 5.17
N ILE A 45 -8.14 14.06 4.03
CA ILE A 45 -9.02 13.86 2.88
C ILE A 45 -8.20 13.26 1.74
N ARG A 46 -8.72 12.19 1.11
CA ARG A 46 -8.08 11.58 -0.05
C ARG A 46 -8.29 12.45 -1.28
N THR A 47 -7.19 12.93 -1.85
CA THR A 47 -7.19 13.69 -3.10
C THR A 47 -6.52 12.87 -4.20
N THR A 48 -7.16 12.80 -5.37
CA THR A 48 -6.61 12.13 -6.56
C THR A 48 -6.31 13.18 -7.63
N VAL A 49 -5.07 13.21 -8.11
CA VAL A 49 -4.63 14.16 -9.14
C VAL A 49 -3.81 13.45 -10.22
N TYR A 50 -3.87 13.97 -11.44
CA TYR A 50 -3.01 13.52 -12.52
C TYR A 50 -1.67 14.25 -12.46
N LEU A 51 -0.57 13.49 -12.50
CA LEU A 51 0.78 14.02 -12.61
C LEU A 51 1.44 13.48 -13.88
N PRO A 52 2.27 14.26 -14.59
CA PRO A 52 3.09 13.75 -15.68
C PRO A 52 3.91 12.55 -15.23
N LYS A 53 3.98 11.51 -16.08
CA LYS A 53 4.63 10.23 -15.73
C LYS A 53 6.07 10.39 -15.25
N GLN A 54 6.83 11.28 -15.87
CA GLN A 54 8.23 11.56 -15.49
C GLN A 54 8.31 12.26 -14.12
N LEU A 55 7.38 13.18 -13.84
CA LEU A 55 7.31 13.87 -12.56
C LEU A 55 6.99 12.89 -11.44
N HIS A 56 5.97 12.06 -11.62
CA HIS A 56 5.61 11.02 -10.64
C HIS A 56 6.78 10.08 -10.35
N LYS A 57 7.51 9.62 -11.38
CA LYS A 57 8.68 8.74 -11.21
C LYS A 57 9.78 9.40 -10.37
N ARG A 58 10.13 10.65 -10.71
CA ARG A 58 11.16 11.41 -9.98
C ARG A 58 10.74 11.64 -8.53
N MET A 59 9.50 12.08 -8.30
CA MET A 59 8.96 12.28 -6.97
C MET A 59 9.01 11.00 -6.14
N LYS A 60 8.58 9.86 -6.68
CA LYS A 60 8.63 8.57 -5.99
C LYS A 60 10.07 8.16 -5.65
N ALA A 61 11.01 8.32 -6.57
CA ALA A 61 12.42 7.99 -6.34
C ALA A 61 13.03 8.84 -5.21
N THR A 62 12.77 10.16 -5.23
CA THR A 62 13.26 11.07 -4.19
C THR A 62 12.61 10.77 -2.83
N ALA A 63 11.30 10.53 -2.79
CA ALA A 63 10.59 10.19 -1.56
C ALA A 63 11.16 8.91 -0.91
N LEU A 64 11.42 7.87 -1.72
CA LEU A 64 12.06 6.65 -1.25
C LEU A 64 13.47 6.88 -0.71
N SER A 65 14.26 7.75 -1.34
CA SER A 65 15.63 8.05 -0.86
C SER A 65 15.66 8.81 0.46
N GLN A 66 14.57 9.50 0.81
CA GLN A 66 14.44 10.31 2.02
C GLN A 66 13.61 9.62 3.12
N ASP A 67 13.19 8.37 2.90
CA ASP A 67 12.23 7.65 3.76
C ASP A 67 10.94 8.46 4.06
N LYS A 68 10.50 9.25 3.08
CA LYS A 68 9.30 10.09 3.17
C LYS A 68 8.12 9.44 2.43
N GLN A 69 6.91 9.63 2.96
CA GLN A 69 5.69 9.27 2.24
C GLN A 69 5.41 10.28 1.12
N MET A 70 4.92 9.80 -0.02
CA MET A 70 4.57 10.67 -1.16
C MET A 70 3.47 11.68 -0.81
N SER A 71 2.54 11.33 0.08
CA SER A 71 1.50 12.26 0.54
C SER A 71 2.06 13.44 1.31
N ASP A 72 3.11 13.23 2.11
CA ASP A 72 3.73 14.30 2.90
C ASP A 72 4.51 15.25 1.98
N VAL A 73 5.22 14.71 0.98
CA VAL A 73 5.89 15.51 -0.06
C VAL A 73 4.90 16.40 -0.82
N ILE A 74 3.74 15.85 -1.21
CA ILE A 74 2.70 16.62 -1.91
C ILE A 74 2.10 17.69 -0.98
N ALA A 75 1.83 17.37 0.29
CA ALA A 75 1.29 18.32 1.25
C ALA A 75 2.24 19.51 1.45
N GLU A 76 3.53 19.24 1.71
CA GLU A 76 4.57 20.28 1.85
C GLU A 76 4.63 21.20 0.61
N LEU A 77 4.60 20.63 -0.59
CA LEU A 77 4.64 21.40 -1.84
C LEU A 77 3.39 22.27 -2.03
N VAL A 78 2.21 21.74 -1.68
CA VAL A 78 0.94 22.48 -1.79
C VAL A 78 0.89 23.62 -0.77
N GLU A 79 1.32 23.39 0.47
CA GLU A 79 1.42 24.43 1.49
C GLU A 79 2.35 25.56 1.06
N GLN A 80 3.55 25.23 0.57
CA GLN A 80 4.51 26.22 0.04
C GLN A 80 3.92 27.03 -1.12
N TRP A 81 3.23 26.36 -2.05
CA TRP A 81 2.58 27.05 -3.15
C TRP A 81 1.50 28.01 -2.66
N LEU A 82 0.67 27.62 -1.69
CA LEU A 82 -0.38 28.46 -1.11
C LEU A 82 0.19 29.68 -0.36
N LEU A 83 1.26 29.49 0.40
CA LEU A 83 1.94 30.60 1.10
C LEU A 83 2.44 31.67 0.11
N ASN A 84 2.99 31.23 -1.02
CA ASN A 84 3.46 32.14 -2.07
C ASN A 84 2.33 32.90 -2.78
N GLN A 85 1.08 32.43 -2.72
CA GLN A 85 -0.08 33.16 -3.29
C GLN A 85 -0.66 34.20 -2.32
N GLN A 86 -0.29 34.14 -1.04
CA GLN A 86 -0.78 35.07 0.00
C GLN A 86 0.19 36.23 0.26
N SER A 87 1.35 36.22 -0.39
CA SER A 87 2.39 37.27 -0.32
C SER A 87 2.27 38.20 -1.51
#